data_AF-A0AA37K1V2-F1
#
_entry.id   AF-A0AA37K1V2-F1
#
_cell.length_a   1.000
_cell.length_b   1.000
_cell.length_c   1.000
_cell.angle_alpha   90.00
_cell.angle_beta   90.00
_cell.angle_gamma   90.00
#
_symmetry.space_group_name_H-M   'P 1'
#
loop_
_entity.id
_entity.type
_entity.pdbx_description
1 polymer ?
#
loop_
_entity_poly.entity_id
_entity_poly.type
_entity_poly.pdbx_seq_one_letter_code
_entity_poly.pdbx_strand_id
1 'polypeptide(L)'
;MKSFLVVQGLLELEKAEKWDQAKTLLYNLWYSDKGNVDKLCRVIAECWFVLTEWNCCIQNSNLSFASFKETLIEVMQYGIKHFPSDANFLCMSGYMISLFPDFFYRDNSDEQYSKWEQKGNDMLRLATHIAPNNLICKILYLGTQPNALKEYLKAKIELAPRINSIFSGHTAVEDYFKDILSN
;
A
#
# COMPACT_ATOMS: atom_id res chain seq x y z
N MET A 1 6.75 -6.94 -14.79
CA MET A 1 6.09 -5.73 -14.27
C MET A 1 6.45 -5.62 -12.81
N LYS A 2 6.96 -4.47 -12.36
CA LYS A 2 7.25 -4.20 -10.96
C LYS A 2 6.00 -3.61 -10.30
N SER A 3 5.72 -3.98 -9.04
CA SER A 3 4.54 -3.46 -8.33
C SER A 3 4.75 -2.06 -7.75
N PHE A 4 6.01 -1.71 -7.49
CA PHE A 4 6.39 -0.38 -7.03
C PHE A 4 7.49 0.22 -7.90
N LEU A 5 7.45 1.54 -8.04
CA LEU A 5 8.52 2.32 -8.65
C LEU A 5 9.79 2.19 -7.82
N VAL A 6 10.91 1.87 -8.48
CA VAL A 6 12.23 1.92 -7.84
C VAL A 6 12.66 3.37 -7.70
N VAL A 7 12.92 3.80 -6.47
CA VAL A 7 13.35 5.16 -6.14
C VAL A 7 14.78 5.12 -5.63
N GLN A 8 15.67 5.86 -6.30
CA GLN A 8 17.06 5.96 -5.89
C GLN A 8 17.19 6.62 -4.52
N GLY A 9 18.01 6.04 -3.63
CA GLY A 9 18.26 6.57 -2.29
C GLY A 9 17.22 6.18 -1.24
N LEU A 10 16.07 5.61 -1.64
CA LEU A 10 15.01 5.24 -0.71
C LEU A 10 15.47 4.12 0.24
N LEU A 11 16.03 3.03 -0.31
CA LEU A 11 16.50 1.90 0.48
C LEU A 11 17.57 2.30 1.51
N GLU A 12 18.48 3.21 1.13
CA GLU A 12 19.52 3.72 2.00
C GLU A 12 18.94 4.55 3.15
N LEU A 13 17.89 5.34 2.89
CA LEU A 13 17.17 6.08 3.94
C LEU A 13 16.45 5.15 4.89
N GLU A 14 15.73 4.15 4.38
CA GLU A 14 15.01 3.15 5.19
C GLU A 14 15.97 2.34 6.07
N LYS A 15 17.08 1.84 5.52
CA LYS A 15 18.13 1.12 6.29
C LYS A 15 18.79 1.98 7.37
N ALA A 16 18.82 3.29 7.18
CA ALA A 16 19.30 4.25 8.16
C ALA A 16 18.19 4.76 9.09
N GLU A 17 16.97 4.18 9.01
CA GLU A 17 15.78 4.56 9.76
C GLU A 17 15.39 6.04 9.61
N LYS A 18 15.77 6.66 8.48
CA LYS A 18 15.47 8.06 8.15
C LYS A 18 14.08 8.19 7.53
N TRP A 19 13.06 7.68 8.20
CA TRP A 19 11.68 7.56 7.68
C TRP A 19 11.07 8.89 7.27
N ASP A 20 11.29 9.98 8.03
CA ASP A 20 10.81 11.31 7.64
C ASP A 20 11.48 11.83 6.35
N GLN A 21 12.75 11.50 6.13
CA GLN A 21 13.46 11.84 4.89
C GLN A 21 12.97 10.98 3.73
N ALA A 22 12.69 9.69 3.95
CA ALA A 22 12.09 8.79 2.95
C ALA A 22 10.71 9.30 2.52
N LYS A 23 9.83 9.62 3.47
CA LYS A 23 8.53 10.28 3.22
C LYS A 23 8.71 11.57 2.41
N THR A 24 9.62 12.45 2.82
CA THR A 24 9.86 13.74 2.15
C THR A 24 10.36 13.56 0.71
N LEU A 25 11.28 12.62 0.49
CA LEU A 25 11.79 12.26 -0.84
C LEU A 25 10.63 11.82 -1.74
N LEU A 26 9.82 10.86 -1.28
CA LEU A 26 8.70 10.31 -2.03
C LEU A 26 7.61 11.34 -2.30
N TYR A 27 7.25 12.13 -1.29
CA TYR A 27 6.26 13.20 -1.43
C TYR A 27 6.71 14.21 -2.49
N ASN A 28 7.96 14.68 -2.45
CA ASN A 28 8.47 15.64 -3.42
C ASN A 28 8.52 15.06 -4.85
N LEU A 29 8.89 13.78 -4.99
CA LEU A 29 8.88 13.08 -6.27
C LEU A 29 7.47 13.03 -6.88
N TRP A 30 6.46 12.68 -6.08
CA TRP A 30 5.07 12.71 -6.53
C TRP A 30 4.57 14.13 -6.76
N TYR A 31 4.86 15.08 -5.87
CA TYR A 31 4.35 16.44 -5.96
C TYR A 31 4.84 17.17 -7.22
N SER A 32 6.07 16.88 -7.66
CA SER A 32 6.63 17.42 -8.92
C SER A 32 6.01 16.80 -10.19
N ASP A 33 5.28 15.69 -10.06
CA ASP A 33 4.67 14.94 -11.17
C ASP A 33 3.37 14.26 -10.70
N LYS A 34 2.39 15.08 -10.32
CA LYS A 34 1.15 14.59 -9.66
C LYS A 34 0.32 13.64 -10.52
N GLY A 35 0.50 13.66 -11.83
CA GLY A 35 -0.15 12.75 -12.78
C GLY A 35 0.38 11.32 -12.76
N ASN A 36 1.50 11.08 -12.06
CA ASN A 36 2.14 9.77 -12.02
C ASN A 36 1.64 8.94 -10.83
N VAL A 37 0.78 7.97 -11.13
CA VAL A 37 0.17 7.08 -10.14
C VAL A 37 1.19 6.19 -9.42
N ASP A 38 2.26 5.75 -10.09
CA ASP A 38 3.26 4.88 -9.46
C ASP A 38 4.03 5.62 -8.36
N LYS A 39 4.34 6.90 -8.58
CA LYS A 39 4.94 7.77 -7.56
C LYS A 39 3.98 7.98 -6.39
N LEU A 40 2.70 8.23 -6.68
CA LEU A 40 1.66 8.38 -5.66
C LEU A 40 1.56 7.12 -4.78
N CYS A 41 1.41 5.95 -5.41
CA CYS A 41 1.34 4.65 -4.73
C CYS A 41 2.56 4.42 -3.82
N ARG A 42 3.73 4.94 -4.20
CA ARG A 42 4.93 4.83 -3.39
C ARG A 42 4.85 5.67 -2.11
N VAL A 43 4.36 6.91 -2.17
CA VAL A 43 4.14 7.73 -0.96
C VAL A 43 3.09 7.09 -0.05
N ILE A 44 1.99 6.60 -0.62
CA ILE A 44 0.91 5.93 0.13
C ILE A 44 1.47 4.73 0.90
N ALA A 45 2.18 3.84 0.20
CA ALA A 45 2.68 2.61 0.80
C ALA A 45 3.74 2.86 1.88
N GLU A 46 4.62 3.85 1.67
CA GLU A 46 5.61 4.25 2.69
C GLU A 46 4.94 4.75 3.97
N CYS A 47 3.99 5.69 3.84
CA CYS A 47 3.31 6.23 5.00
C CYS A 47 2.50 5.16 5.73
N TRP A 48 1.78 4.31 4.98
CA TRP A 48 1.02 3.22 5.56
C TRP A 48 1.93 2.23 6.30
N PHE A 49 3.04 1.81 5.70
CA PHE A 49 3.98 0.88 6.32
C PHE A 49 4.54 1.42 7.65
N VAL A 50 5.00 2.68 7.67
CA VAL A 50 5.52 3.32 8.89
C VAL A 50 4.44 3.40 9.99
N LEU A 51 3.19 3.70 9.64
CA LEU A 51 2.09 3.76 10.60
C LEU A 51 1.72 2.36 11.14
N THR A 52 1.70 1.34 10.28
CA THR A 52 1.42 -0.05 10.67
C THR A 52 2.50 -0.60 11.60
N GLU A 53 3.76 -0.35 11.30
CA GLU A 53 4.90 -0.89 12.06
C GLU A 53 5.37 0.03 13.21
N TRP A 54 4.61 1.10 13.48
CA TRP A 54 5.01 2.21 14.36
C TRP A 54 5.50 1.78 15.74
N ASN A 55 4.89 0.74 16.32
CA ASN A 55 5.20 0.26 17.68
C ASN A 55 5.95 -1.10 17.69
N CYS A 56 6.27 -1.66 16.52
CA CYS A 56 6.88 -2.99 16.42
C CYS A 56 8.30 -2.92 15.85
N CYS A 57 8.47 -2.31 14.67
CA CYS A 57 9.72 -2.35 13.91
C CYS A 57 10.30 -0.96 13.58
N ILE A 58 9.60 0.12 13.93
CA ILE A 58 10.03 1.50 13.64
C ILE A 58 10.61 2.17 14.90
N GLN A 59 11.85 2.67 14.81
CA GLN A 59 12.39 3.61 15.81
C GLN A 59 11.71 4.98 15.66
N ASN A 60 10.69 5.22 16.49
CA ASN A 60 9.76 6.33 16.33
C ASN A 60 10.06 7.56 17.19
N SER A 61 11.16 7.57 17.95
CA SER A 61 11.46 8.61 18.97
C SER A 61 11.53 10.04 18.42
N ASN A 62 11.87 10.19 17.14
CA ASN A 62 11.97 11.49 16.45
C ASN A 62 10.95 11.66 15.32
N LEU A 63 9.99 10.74 15.18
CA LEU A 63 8.99 10.76 14.12
C LEU A 63 7.65 11.29 14.64
N SER A 64 6.86 11.88 13.75
CA SER A 64 5.50 12.34 14.06
C SER A 64 4.44 11.43 13.42
N PHE A 65 3.75 10.61 14.22
CA PHE A 65 2.66 9.75 13.74
C PHE A 65 1.61 10.56 12.98
N ALA A 66 1.22 11.71 13.56
CA ALA A 66 0.26 12.63 12.96
C ALA A 66 0.74 13.15 11.59
N SER A 67 2.04 13.45 11.42
CA SER A 67 2.58 13.89 10.13
C SER A 67 2.48 12.82 9.05
N PHE A 68 2.79 11.56 9.37
CA PHE A 68 2.63 10.44 8.44
C PHE A 68 1.16 10.20 8.09
N LYS A 69 0.27 10.23 9.10
CA LYS A 69 -1.17 10.05 8.91
C LYS A 69 -1.77 11.16 8.04
N GLU A 70 -1.45 12.43 8.29
CA GLU A 70 -1.94 13.54 7.46
C GLU A 70 -1.44 13.45 6.02
N THR A 71 -0.18 13.08 5.82
CA THR A 71 0.37 12.85 4.48
C THR A 71 -0.41 11.73 3.78
N LEU A 72 -0.64 10.59 4.45
CA LEU A 72 -1.39 9.46 3.91
C LEU A 72 -2.82 9.84 3.52
N ILE A 73 -3.53 10.59 4.37
CA ILE A 73 -4.89 11.08 4.10
C ILE A 73 -4.89 11.97 2.84
N GLU A 74 -3.95 12.92 2.74
CA GLU A 74 -3.84 13.82 1.59
C GLU A 74 -3.63 13.04 0.29
N VAL A 75 -2.61 12.18 0.24
CA VAL A 75 -2.25 11.44 -0.99
C VAL A 75 -3.34 10.43 -1.38
N MET A 76 -4.00 9.81 -0.39
CA MET A 76 -5.11 8.89 -0.66
C MET A 76 -6.31 9.62 -1.25
N GLN A 77 -6.69 10.77 -0.68
CA GLN A 77 -7.78 11.59 -1.21
C GLN A 77 -7.49 12.08 -2.64
N TYR A 78 -6.24 12.47 -2.91
CA TYR A 78 -5.82 12.80 -4.26
C TYR A 78 -5.97 11.60 -5.20
N GLY A 79 -5.49 10.43 -4.81
CA GLY A 79 -5.54 9.21 -5.61
C GLY A 79 -6.96 8.78 -5.97
N ILE A 80 -7.85 8.74 -5.00
CA ILE A 80 -9.26 8.40 -5.19
C ILE A 80 -9.93 9.32 -6.23
N LYS A 81 -9.58 10.61 -6.20
CA LYS A 81 -10.16 11.60 -7.12
C LYS A 81 -9.62 11.49 -8.54
N HIS A 82 -8.34 11.20 -8.72
CA HIS A 82 -7.66 11.31 -10.03
C HIS A 82 -7.40 9.96 -10.71
N PHE A 83 -7.34 8.86 -9.96
CA PHE A 83 -7.06 7.52 -10.48
C PHE A 83 -8.14 6.49 -10.10
N PRO A 84 -9.45 6.78 -10.27
CA PRO A 84 -10.53 5.90 -9.79
C PRO A 84 -10.63 4.57 -10.57
N SER A 85 -9.87 4.40 -11.64
CA SER A 85 -9.88 3.21 -12.50
C SER A 85 -8.48 2.63 -12.73
N ASP A 86 -7.46 3.11 -12.01
CA ASP A 86 -6.14 2.49 -12.06
C ASP A 86 -6.13 1.22 -11.20
N ALA A 87 -5.92 0.07 -11.83
CA ALA A 87 -6.03 -1.22 -11.16
C ALA A 87 -5.00 -1.40 -10.05
N ASN A 88 -3.76 -0.93 -10.23
CA ASN A 88 -2.70 -1.10 -9.25
C ASN A 88 -2.96 -0.22 -8.02
N PHE A 89 -3.31 1.05 -8.24
CA PHE A 89 -3.72 1.97 -7.18
C PHE A 89 -4.89 1.42 -6.37
N LEU A 90 -5.97 0.99 -7.03
CA LEU A 90 -7.15 0.42 -6.38
C LEU A 90 -6.80 -0.81 -5.56
N CYS A 91 -5.97 -1.68 -6.11
CA CYS A 91 -5.54 -2.94 -5.52
C CYS A 91 -4.72 -2.74 -4.25
N MET A 92 -3.62 -1.98 -4.36
CA MET A 92 -2.71 -1.77 -3.23
C MET A 92 -3.37 -0.92 -2.15
N SER A 93 -4.06 0.15 -2.54
CA SER A 93 -4.77 1.03 -1.59
C SER A 93 -5.94 0.32 -0.92
N GLY A 94 -6.70 -0.48 -1.67
CA GLY A 94 -7.82 -1.24 -1.13
C GLY A 94 -7.38 -2.23 -0.05
N TYR A 95 -6.26 -2.92 -0.28
CA TYR A 95 -5.62 -3.78 0.73
C TYR A 95 -5.24 -3.00 1.99
N MET A 96 -4.48 -1.91 1.84
CA MET A 96 -4.00 -1.09 2.95
C MET A 96 -5.16 -0.53 3.80
N ILE A 97 -6.23 -0.07 3.13
CA ILE A 97 -7.44 0.42 3.78
C ILE A 97 -8.18 -0.71 4.50
N SER A 98 -8.29 -1.90 3.88
CA SER A 98 -9.02 -3.02 4.50
C SER A 98 -8.38 -3.52 5.79
N LEU A 99 -7.06 -3.35 5.96
CA LEU A 99 -6.34 -3.75 7.18
C LEU A 99 -6.35 -2.68 8.27
N PHE A 100 -6.18 -1.41 7.91
CA PHE A 100 -6.11 -0.29 8.87
C PHE A 100 -6.97 0.90 8.40
N PRO A 101 -8.31 0.78 8.42
CA PRO A 101 -9.20 1.84 7.96
C PRO A 101 -8.99 3.18 8.68
N ASP A 102 -8.64 3.13 9.97
CA ASP A 102 -8.46 4.27 10.87
C ASP A 102 -7.33 5.22 10.48
N PHE A 103 -6.38 4.76 9.65
CA PHE A 103 -5.30 5.61 9.14
C PHE A 103 -5.78 6.61 8.07
N PHE A 104 -6.95 6.38 7.47
CA PHE A 104 -7.40 7.12 6.28
C PHE A 104 -8.41 8.24 6.58
N TYR A 105 -8.68 8.51 7.85
CA TYR A 105 -9.54 9.61 8.28
C TYR A 105 -9.07 10.23 9.60
N ARG A 106 -9.52 11.46 9.86
CA ARG A 106 -9.13 12.25 11.05
C ARG A 106 -9.99 11.95 12.27
N ASP A 107 -11.30 11.83 12.07
CA ASP A 107 -12.28 11.72 13.15
C ASP A 107 -12.46 10.27 13.59
N ASN A 108 -12.08 9.94 14.81
CA ASN A 108 -12.26 8.59 15.35
C ASN A 108 -13.74 8.30 15.63
N SER A 109 -14.43 7.68 14.67
CA SER A 109 -15.77 7.13 14.86
C SER A 109 -15.93 5.77 14.18
N ASP A 110 -16.73 4.89 14.78
CA ASP A 110 -17.04 3.56 14.24
C ASP A 110 -17.73 3.63 12.86
N GLU A 111 -18.49 4.69 12.63
CA GLU A 111 -19.11 4.96 11.33
C GLU A 111 -18.05 5.23 10.26
N GLN A 112 -17.02 6.03 10.57
CA GLN A 112 -15.93 6.29 9.63
C GLN A 112 -15.08 5.05 9.40
N TYR A 113 -14.83 4.26 10.45
CA TYR A 113 -14.13 2.98 10.33
C TYR A 113 -14.84 2.08 9.32
N SER A 114 -16.14 1.85 9.51
CA SER A 114 -16.94 0.97 8.66
C SER A 114 -17.00 1.47 7.20
N LYS A 115 -17.12 2.80 7.00
CA LYS A 115 -17.11 3.41 5.67
C LYS A 115 -15.79 3.19 4.93
N TRP A 116 -14.66 3.36 5.61
CA TRP A 116 -13.36 3.16 5.00
C TRP A 116 -13.06 1.68 4.77
N GLU A 117 -13.38 0.80 5.71
CA GLU A 117 -13.26 -0.65 5.53
C GLU A 117 -14.04 -1.13 4.28
N GLN A 118 -15.30 -0.72 4.16
CA GLN A 118 -16.13 -1.03 2.98
C GLN A 118 -15.50 -0.47 1.70
N LYS A 119 -14.98 0.76 1.75
CA LYS A 119 -14.30 1.38 0.61
C LYS A 119 -13.06 0.60 0.17
N GLY A 120 -12.25 0.12 1.12
CA GLY A 120 -11.09 -0.73 0.82
C GLY A 120 -11.49 -2.01 0.09
N ASN A 121 -12.53 -2.69 0.58
CA ASN A 121 -13.09 -3.88 -0.06
C ASN A 121 -13.64 -3.61 -1.46
N ASP A 122 -14.32 -2.48 -1.66
CA ASP A 122 -14.84 -2.08 -2.97
C ASP A 122 -13.73 -1.78 -3.97
N MET A 123 -12.64 -1.13 -3.52
CA MET A 123 -11.46 -0.88 -4.35
C MET A 123 -10.77 -2.19 -4.77
N LEU A 124 -10.58 -3.15 -3.86
CA LEU A 124 -10.04 -4.47 -4.17
C LEU A 124 -10.90 -5.22 -5.19
N ARG A 125 -12.21 -5.24 -4.95
CA ARG A 125 -13.17 -5.87 -5.88
C ARG A 125 -13.11 -5.21 -7.25
N LEU A 126 -13.09 -3.88 -7.33
CA LEU A 126 -13.01 -3.19 -8.62
C LEU A 126 -11.68 -3.49 -9.34
N ALA A 127 -10.56 -3.51 -8.61
CA ALA A 127 -9.26 -3.84 -9.18
C ALA A 127 -9.23 -5.23 -9.85
N THR A 128 -9.86 -6.24 -9.23
CA THR A 128 -9.94 -7.59 -9.81
C THR A 128 -10.85 -7.66 -11.05
N HIS A 129 -11.83 -6.77 -11.18
CA HIS A 129 -12.64 -6.66 -12.39
C HIS A 129 -11.87 -5.97 -13.53
N ILE A 130 -11.10 -4.92 -13.22
CA ILE A 130 -10.31 -4.18 -14.21
C ILE A 130 -9.13 -5.02 -14.71
N ALA A 131 -8.46 -5.73 -13.80
CA ALA A 131 -7.27 -6.53 -14.10
C ALA A 131 -7.43 -7.99 -13.61
N PRO A 132 -8.32 -8.80 -14.25
CA PRO A 132 -8.64 -10.15 -13.78
C PRO A 132 -7.46 -11.14 -13.81
N ASN A 133 -6.45 -10.85 -14.64
CA ASN A 133 -5.23 -11.66 -14.75
C ASN A 133 -4.12 -11.20 -13.79
N ASN A 134 -4.33 -10.15 -12.99
CA ASN A 134 -3.37 -9.70 -12.00
C ASN A 134 -3.47 -10.56 -10.73
N LEU A 135 -2.53 -11.50 -10.60
CA LEU A 135 -2.49 -12.44 -9.46
C LEU A 135 -2.35 -11.75 -8.11
N ILE A 136 -1.66 -10.61 -8.02
CA ILE A 136 -1.52 -9.86 -6.76
C ILE A 136 -2.90 -9.38 -6.32
N CYS A 137 -3.63 -8.70 -7.20
CA CYS A 137 -4.96 -8.18 -6.86
C CYS A 137 -5.96 -9.29 -6.57
N LYS A 138 -5.84 -10.42 -7.26
CA LYS A 138 -6.60 -11.62 -6.94
C LYS A 138 -6.29 -12.12 -5.52
N ILE A 139 -5.01 -12.28 -5.16
CA ILE A 139 -4.60 -12.76 -3.82
C ILE A 139 -5.09 -11.80 -2.74
N LEU A 140 -4.85 -10.50 -2.89
CA LEU A 140 -5.24 -9.49 -1.90
C LEU A 140 -6.76 -9.45 -1.71
N TYR A 141 -7.55 -9.54 -2.80
CA TYR A 141 -9.01 -9.61 -2.72
C TYR A 141 -9.49 -10.91 -2.07
N LEU A 142 -8.98 -12.07 -2.48
CA LEU A 142 -9.38 -13.36 -1.90
C LEU A 142 -9.03 -13.43 -0.41
N GLY A 143 -7.98 -12.76 0.03
CA GLY A 143 -7.61 -12.64 1.45
C GLY A 143 -8.66 -11.96 2.31
N THR A 144 -9.53 -11.12 1.72
CA THR A 144 -10.65 -10.49 2.43
C THR A 144 -11.95 -11.30 2.38
N GLN A 145 -11.96 -12.45 1.69
CA GLN A 145 -13.16 -13.28 1.51
C GLN A 145 -13.15 -14.50 2.44
N PRO A 146 -14.18 -14.70 3.28
CA PRO A 146 -14.19 -15.76 4.30
C PRO A 146 -14.15 -17.19 3.74
N ASN A 147 -14.58 -17.40 2.49
CA ASN A 147 -14.73 -18.73 1.89
C ASN A 147 -13.81 -18.95 0.66
N ALA A 148 -12.68 -18.25 0.58
CA ALA A 148 -11.80 -18.24 -0.59
C ALA A 148 -10.44 -18.93 -0.39
N LEU A 149 -10.24 -19.66 0.71
CA LEU A 149 -8.93 -20.21 1.10
C LEU A 149 -8.28 -21.05 0.01
N LYS A 150 -9.05 -21.89 -0.69
CA LYS A 150 -8.52 -22.78 -1.73
C LYS A 150 -8.01 -21.99 -2.94
N GLU A 151 -8.81 -21.03 -3.42
CA GLU A 151 -8.48 -20.14 -4.53
C GLU A 151 -7.31 -19.22 -4.18
N TYR A 152 -7.27 -18.75 -2.93
CA TYR A 152 -6.22 -17.92 -2.37
C TYR A 152 -4.87 -18.66 -2.42
N LEU A 153 -4.79 -19.85 -1.84
CA LEU A 153 -3.57 -20.66 -1.83
C LEU A 153 -3.11 -21.03 -3.24
N LYS A 154 -4.05 -21.37 -4.13
CA LYS A 154 -3.73 -21.65 -5.55
C LYS A 154 -3.09 -20.43 -6.22
N ALA A 155 -3.64 -19.24 -6.00
CA ALA A 155 -3.11 -18.02 -6.60
C ALA A 155 -1.71 -17.67 -6.05
N LYS A 156 -1.44 -17.91 -4.76
CA LYS A 156 -0.10 -17.73 -4.18
C LYS A 156 0.94 -18.67 -4.79
N ILE A 157 0.60 -19.95 -4.94
CA ILE A 157 1.48 -20.94 -5.60
C ILE A 157 1.80 -20.50 -7.03
N GLU A 158 0.81 -19.95 -7.75
CA GLU A 158 0.98 -19.44 -9.11
C GLU A 158 1.87 -18.18 -9.17
N LEU A 159 1.77 -17.29 -8.17
CA LEU A 159 2.56 -16.06 -8.08
C LEU A 159 4.02 -16.31 -7.64
N ALA A 160 4.25 -17.31 -6.78
CA ALA A 160 5.52 -17.54 -6.09
C ALA A 160 6.77 -17.51 -7.01
N PRO A 161 6.78 -18.13 -8.21
CA PRO A 161 7.95 -18.10 -9.09
C PRO A 161 8.33 -16.69 -9.60
N ARG A 162 7.42 -15.71 -9.49
CA ARG A 162 7.58 -14.36 -10.03
C ARG A 162 7.79 -13.31 -8.94
N ILE A 163 7.61 -13.65 -7.66
CA ILE A 163 7.57 -12.67 -6.55
C ILE A 163 8.83 -11.80 -6.49
N ASN A 164 10.01 -12.40 -6.61
CA ASN A 164 11.29 -11.69 -6.55
C ASN A 164 11.50 -10.75 -7.74
N SER A 165 10.93 -11.06 -8.89
CA SER A 165 11.00 -10.19 -10.07
C SER A 165 10.06 -8.98 -9.98
N ILE A 166 8.97 -9.11 -9.21
CA ILE A 166 7.95 -8.09 -9.03
C ILE A 166 8.41 -7.07 -7.97
N PHE A 167 9.04 -7.54 -6.90
CA PHE A 167 9.47 -6.76 -5.75
C PHE A 167 11.01 -6.72 -5.66
N SER A 168 11.68 -6.14 -6.64
CA SER A 168 13.15 -6.24 -6.75
C SER A 168 13.94 -5.22 -5.91
N GLY A 169 13.29 -4.21 -5.32
CA GLY A 169 14.01 -3.07 -4.71
C GLY A 169 14.37 -3.24 -3.23
N HIS A 170 13.89 -4.31 -2.57
CA HIS A 170 14.22 -4.66 -1.18
C HIS A 170 13.93 -3.56 -0.15
N THR A 171 13.04 -2.63 -0.47
CA THR A 171 12.56 -1.67 0.52
C THR A 171 11.66 -2.37 1.54
N ALA A 172 11.47 -1.75 2.70
CA ALA A 172 10.66 -2.31 3.77
C ALA A 172 9.23 -2.65 3.30
N VAL A 173 8.63 -1.76 2.50
CA VAL A 173 7.35 -2.00 1.80
C VAL A 173 7.42 -3.22 0.87
N GLU A 174 8.45 -3.35 0.05
CA GLU A 174 8.54 -4.45 -0.91
C GLU A 174 8.75 -5.78 -0.21
N ASP A 175 9.56 -5.81 0.86
CA ASP A 175 9.79 -7.01 1.65
C ASP A 175 8.55 -7.41 2.45
N TYR A 176 7.78 -6.45 2.98
CA TYR A 176 6.46 -6.71 3.55
C TYR A 176 5.52 -7.40 2.55
N PHE A 177 5.40 -6.85 1.32
CA PHE A 177 4.51 -7.43 0.32
C PHE A 177 5.01 -8.78 -0.20
N LYS A 178 6.32 -9.01 -0.28
CA LYS A 178 6.86 -10.35 -0.57
C LYS A 178 6.42 -11.35 0.49
N ASP A 179 6.54 -11.00 1.76
CA ASP A 179 6.25 -11.89 2.87
C ASP A 179 4.77 -12.31 2.85
N ILE A 180 3.85 -11.33 2.82
CA ILE A 180 2.41 -11.62 2.84
C ILE A 180 1.92 -12.33 1.56
N LEU A 181 2.58 -12.14 0.42
CA LEU A 181 2.24 -12.81 -0.84
C LEU A 181 2.91 -14.18 -1.01
N SER A 182 3.94 -14.50 -0.22
CA SER A 182 4.68 -15.77 -0.31
C SER A 182 4.32 -16.75 0.80
N ASN A 183 3.92 -16.28 1.99
CA ASN A 183 3.66 -17.10 3.19
C ASN A 183 2.28 -17.73 3.24
#